data_AF-B7QCR7-F1
#
_entry.id   AF-B7QCR7-F1
#
_cell.length_a   1.000
_cell.length_b   1.000
_cell.length_c   1.000
_cell.angle_alpha   90.00
_cell.angle_beta   90.00
_cell.angle_gamma   90.00
#
_symmetry.space_group_name_H-M   'P 1'
#
loop_
_entity.id
_entity.type
_entity.pdbx_description
1 polymer ?
#
loop_
_entity_poly.entity_id
_entity_poly.type
_entity_poly.pdbx_seq_one_letter_code
_entity_poly.pdbx_strand_id
1 'polypeptide(L)'
;DCNVIVVDWSGGSTQLYNRGAANTALVGREIALLTMHLMNRYRYTLRPADVHIIGFSFGAQVAGFFGRNFRMTTGTTIWRITALDPAGPLFNDTDVYVCKDDAAFVDVIHTSGGYGIGYPELGLLRPVGHVDFYPNGAKAQPGCSI
;
A
#
# COMPACT_ATOMS: atom_id res chain seq x y z
N ASP A 1 -3.04 -5.64 22.71
CA ASP A 1 -2.39 -6.75 22.00
C ASP A 1 -2.84 -6.82 20.55
N CYS A 2 -1.97 -7.25 19.65
CA CYS A 2 -2.28 -7.44 18.22
C CYS A 2 -1.49 -8.62 17.64
N ASN A 3 -1.98 -9.18 16.54
CA ASN A 3 -1.23 -10.13 15.73
C ASN A 3 -0.47 -9.35 14.65
N VAL A 4 0.84 -9.56 14.56
CA VAL A 4 1.68 -8.94 13.53
C VAL A 4 2.12 -10.01 12.54
N ILE A 5 1.77 -9.83 11.26
CA ILE A 5 2.13 -10.73 10.18
C ILE A 5 3.02 -9.97 9.21
N VAL A 6 4.22 -10.48 8.98
CA VAL A 6 5.15 -9.93 7.98
C VAL A 6 4.95 -10.68 6.67
N VAL A 7 4.66 -9.95 5.59
CA VAL A 7 4.54 -10.52 4.24
C VAL A 7 5.87 -10.38 3.52
N ASP A 8 6.63 -11.46 3.48
CA ASP A 8 7.82 -11.54 2.63
C ASP A 8 7.42 -11.95 1.21
N TRP A 9 7.72 -11.06 0.26
CA TRP A 9 7.53 -11.29 -1.16
C TRP A 9 8.79 -10.87 -1.94
N SER A 10 9.95 -10.92 -1.29
CA SER A 10 11.27 -10.52 -1.83
C SER A 10 11.56 -11.16 -3.19
N GLY A 11 11.24 -12.43 -3.37
CA GLY A 11 11.43 -13.13 -4.64
C GLY A 11 10.69 -12.50 -5.84
N GLY A 12 9.56 -11.84 -5.58
CA GLY A 12 8.80 -11.09 -6.58
C GLY A 12 9.17 -9.62 -6.69
N SER A 13 9.66 -9.00 -5.61
CA SER A 13 9.97 -7.57 -5.55
C SER A 13 11.36 -7.22 -6.08
N THR A 14 12.35 -8.12 -5.99
CA THR A 14 13.73 -7.86 -6.44
C THR A 14 13.96 -8.08 -7.93
N GLN A 15 12.88 -8.18 -8.71
CA GLN A 15 12.93 -8.27 -10.16
C GLN A 15 13.20 -6.89 -10.78
N LEU A 16 13.26 -6.81 -12.12
CA LEU A 16 13.22 -5.53 -12.82
C LEU A 16 12.05 -4.68 -12.32
N TYR A 17 12.23 -3.36 -12.20
CA TYR A 17 11.26 -2.46 -11.56
C TYR A 17 9.83 -2.63 -12.12
N ASN A 18 9.68 -2.77 -13.44
CA ASN A 18 8.40 -3.02 -14.08
C ASN A 18 7.75 -4.35 -13.69
N ARG A 19 8.55 -5.40 -13.51
CA ARG A 19 8.08 -6.71 -13.01
C ARG A 19 7.72 -6.63 -11.54
N GLY A 20 8.52 -5.95 -10.72
CA GLY A 20 8.22 -5.70 -9.31
C GLY A 20 6.90 -4.95 -9.14
N ALA A 21 6.69 -3.89 -9.93
CA ALA A 21 5.45 -3.14 -9.98
C ALA A 21 4.26 -4.00 -10.44
N ALA A 22 4.42 -4.81 -11.49
CA ALA A 22 3.33 -5.71 -11.93
C ALA A 22 2.99 -6.77 -10.86
N ASN A 23 4.00 -7.29 -10.15
CA ASN A 23 3.82 -8.31 -9.13
C ASN A 23 3.04 -7.81 -7.91
N THR A 24 2.93 -6.48 -7.68
CA THR A 24 2.16 -5.95 -6.55
C THR A 24 0.69 -6.37 -6.61
N ALA A 25 0.13 -6.48 -7.82
CA ALA A 25 -1.25 -6.93 -8.03
C ALA A 25 -1.46 -8.38 -7.61
N LEU A 26 -0.51 -9.27 -7.96
CA LEU A 26 -0.54 -10.68 -7.57
C LEU A 26 -0.42 -10.81 -6.06
N VAL A 27 0.56 -10.15 -5.44
CA VAL A 27 0.77 -10.22 -3.98
C VAL A 27 -0.43 -9.65 -3.23
N GLY A 28 -1.00 -8.53 -3.67
CA GLY A 28 -2.23 -7.98 -3.07
C GLY A 28 -3.40 -8.97 -3.11
N ARG A 29 -3.56 -9.70 -4.23
CA ARG A 29 -4.57 -10.75 -4.36
C ARG A 29 -4.31 -11.93 -3.42
N GLU A 30 -3.07 -12.39 -3.30
CA GLU A 30 -2.72 -13.48 -2.37
C GLU A 30 -3.00 -13.12 -0.91
N ILE A 31 -2.68 -11.89 -0.50
CA ILE A 31 -3.03 -11.38 0.85
C ILE A 31 -4.55 -11.37 1.04
N ALA A 32 -5.33 -10.98 0.03
CA ALA A 32 -6.79 -11.00 0.09
C ALA A 32 -7.32 -12.43 0.29
N LEU A 33 -6.80 -13.40 -0.46
CA LEU A 33 -7.17 -14.81 -0.35
C LEU A 33 -6.85 -15.39 1.02
N LEU A 34 -5.65 -15.12 1.54
CA LEU A 34 -5.25 -15.53 2.89
C LEU A 34 -6.16 -14.92 3.95
N THR A 35 -6.44 -13.62 3.85
CA THR A 35 -7.30 -12.90 4.80
C THR A 35 -8.72 -13.48 4.81
N MET A 36 -9.29 -13.74 3.64
CA MET A 36 -10.61 -14.38 3.52
C MET A 36 -10.60 -15.81 4.08
N HIS A 37 -9.54 -16.58 3.84
CA HIS A 37 -9.40 -17.92 4.40
C HIS A 37 -9.37 -17.89 5.94
N LEU A 38 -8.59 -16.98 6.52
CA LEU A 38 -8.52 -16.78 7.98
C LEU A 38 -9.86 -16.34 8.55
N MET A 39 -10.55 -15.39 7.90
CA MET A 39 -11.88 -14.94 8.32
C MET A 39 -12.90 -16.08 8.28
N ASN A 40 -12.87 -16.94 7.25
CA ASN A 40 -13.76 -18.10 7.21
C ASN A 40 -13.44 -19.09 8.33
N ARG A 41 -12.16 -19.36 8.59
CA ARG A 41 -11.71 -20.27 9.66
C ARG A 41 -12.04 -19.77 11.06
N TYR A 42 -11.98 -18.45 11.26
CA TYR A 42 -12.10 -17.76 12.55
C TYR A 42 -13.24 -16.72 12.54
N ARG A 43 -14.38 -17.08 11.94
CA ARG A 43 -15.53 -16.18 11.66
C ARG A 43 -16.15 -15.46 12.86
N TYR A 44 -15.87 -15.92 14.08
CA TYR A 44 -16.38 -15.33 15.32
C TYR A 44 -15.38 -14.39 16.00
N THR A 45 -14.15 -14.30 15.52
CA THR A 45 -13.06 -13.54 16.17
C THR A 45 -12.31 -12.61 15.22
N LEU A 46 -12.30 -12.88 13.91
CA LEU A 46 -11.64 -12.02 12.92
C LEU A 46 -12.69 -11.40 11.98
N ARG A 47 -12.88 -10.09 12.07
CA ARG A 47 -13.78 -9.33 11.19
C ARG A 47 -12.96 -8.39 10.29
N PRO A 48 -13.52 -7.91 9.16
CA PRO A 48 -12.85 -6.92 8.32
C PRO A 48 -12.41 -5.66 9.09
N ALA A 49 -13.21 -5.25 10.08
CA ALA A 49 -12.94 -4.12 10.95
C ALA A 49 -11.72 -4.30 11.88
N ASP A 50 -11.18 -5.51 11.99
CA ASP A 50 -10.03 -5.83 12.83
C ASP A 50 -8.71 -5.86 12.00
N VAL A 51 -8.78 -5.62 10.68
CA VAL A 51 -7.63 -5.72 9.75
C VAL A 51 -7.05 -4.35 9.43
N HIS A 52 -5.76 -4.18 9.75
CA HIS A 52 -4.92 -3.06 9.35
C HIS A 52 -3.73 -3.58 8.55
N ILE A 53 -3.54 -3.07 7.34
CA ILE A 53 -2.36 -3.34 6.53
C ILE A 53 -1.48 -2.09 6.44
N ILE A 54 -0.17 -2.29 6.54
CA ILE A 54 0.84 -1.25 6.38
C ILE A 54 1.72 -1.65 5.21
N GLY A 55 1.89 -0.75 4.25
CA GLY A 55 2.66 -1.02 3.05
C GLY A 55 3.65 0.11 2.77
N PHE A 56 4.91 -0.24 2.50
CA PHE A 56 5.97 0.71 2.12
C PHE A 56 6.34 0.59 0.64
N SER A 57 6.50 1.71 -0.07
CA SER A 57 6.91 1.73 -1.48
C SER A 57 5.96 0.87 -2.35
N PHE A 58 6.45 -0.18 -3.05
CA PHE A 58 5.59 -1.15 -3.72
C PHE A 58 4.60 -1.84 -2.79
N GLY A 59 4.96 -2.04 -1.52
CA GLY A 59 4.08 -2.59 -0.50
C GLY A 59 2.83 -1.74 -0.24
N ALA A 60 2.91 -0.41 -0.44
CA ALA A 60 1.72 0.44 -0.35
C ALA A 60 0.75 0.14 -1.50
N GLN A 61 1.29 -0.10 -2.71
CA GLN A 61 0.49 -0.49 -3.87
C GLN A 61 -0.10 -1.90 -3.69
N VAL A 62 0.68 -2.84 -3.13
CA VAL A 62 0.19 -4.15 -2.68
C VAL A 62 -1.00 -4.01 -1.74
N ALA A 63 -0.93 -3.09 -0.77
CA ALA A 63 -2.01 -2.85 0.18
C ALA A 63 -3.29 -2.32 -0.50
N GLY A 64 -3.15 -1.41 -1.47
CA GLY A 64 -4.27 -0.96 -2.31
C GLY A 64 -4.92 -2.10 -3.10
N PHE A 65 -4.11 -2.92 -3.78
CA PHE A 65 -4.61 -4.10 -4.49
C PHE A 65 -5.29 -5.09 -3.55
N PHE A 66 -4.75 -5.32 -2.35
CA PHE A 66 -5.36 -6.16 -1.34
C PHE A 66 -6.76 -5.65 -0.96
N GLY A 67 -6.87 -4.38 -0.54
CA GLY A 67 -8.13 -3.77 -0.13
C GLY A 67 -9.19 -3.82 -1.23
N ARG A 68 -8.78 -3.51 -2.47
CA ARG A 68 -9.63 -3.57 -3.65
C ARG A 68 -10.15 -4.97 -3.95
N ASN A 69 -9.26 -5.97 -4.01
CA ASN A 69 -9.63 -7.36 -4.28
C ASN A 69 -10.53 -7.91 -3.16
N PHE A 70 -10.23 -7.57 -1.90
CA PHE A 70 -11.04 -7.95 -0.75
C PHE A 70 -12.46 -7.37 -0.85
N ARG A 71 -12.59 -6.08 -1.15
CA ARG A 71 -13.89 -5.42 -1.33
C ARG A 71 -14.67 -6.00 -2.50
N MET A 72 -14.03 -6.20 -3.65
CA MET A 72 -14.68 -6.77 -4.84
C MET A 72 -15.20 -8.18 -4.60
N THR A 73 -14.51 -8.97 -3.77
CA THR A 73 -14.88 -10.37 -3.51
C THR A 73 -15.91 -10.52 -2.38
N THR A 74 -15.79 -9.72 -1.32
CA THR A 74 -16.62 -9.87 -0.11
C THR A 74 -17.77 -8.88 -0.01
N GLY A 75 -17.75 -7.80 -0.79
CA GLY A 75 -18.66 -6.67 -0.64
C GLY A 75 -18.40 -5.80 0.59
N THR A 76 -17.31 -6.05 1.35
CA THR A 76 -16.96 -5.32 2.57
C THR A 76 -15.54 -4.76 2.50
N THR A 77 -15.27 -3.66 3.21
CA THR A 77 -13.93 -3.08 3.31
C THR A 77 -13.24 -3.52 4.60
N ILE A 78 -11.92 -3.63 4.53
CA ILE A 78 -11.08 -3.72 5.73
C ILE A 78 -11.06 -2.39 6.47
N TRP A 79 -10.61 -2.40 7.72
CA TRP A 79 -10.56 -1.17 8.52
C TRP A 79 -9.57 -0.14 7.98
N ARG A 80 -8.28 -0.48 7.87
CA ARG A 80 -7.25 0.53 7.62
C ARG A 80 -6.16 0.09 6.65
N ILE A 81 -5.74 1.01 5.80
CA ILE A 81 -4.46 0.97 5.08
C ILE A 81 -3.62 2.14 5.56
N THR A 82 -2.39 1.87 5.99
CA THR A 82 -1.36 2.91 6.11
C THR A 82 -0.35 2.73 4.99
N ALA A 83 -0.28 3.71 4.11
CA ALA A 83 0.54 3.71 2.92
C ALA A 83 1.77 4.59 3.16
N LEU A 84 2.92 3.95 3.37
CA LEU A 84 4.20 4.59 3.63
C LEU A 84 4.92 4.84 2.31
N ASP A 85 4.95 6.10 1.88
CA ASP A 85 5.63 6.60 0.70
C ASP A 85 5.38 5.73 -0.56
N PRO A 86 4.13 5.68 -1.05
CA PRO A 86 3.74 4.75 -2.11
C PRO A 86 4.60 4.94 -3.36
N ALA A 87 5.03 3.84 -3.99
CA ALA A 87 5.83 3.94 -5.21
C ALA A 87 5.08 4.72 -6.31
N GLY A 88 5.72 5.75 -6.85
CA GLY A 88 5.18 6.63 -7.88
C GLY A 88 5.40 6.11 -9.32
N PRO A 89 6.63 5.76 -9.74
CA PRO A 89 6.88 5.34 -11.12
C PRO A 89 6.05 4.11 -11.50
N LEU A 90 5.43 4.16 -12.69
CA LEU A 90 4.44 3.19 -13.22
C LEU A 90 3.05 3.19 -12.55
N PHE A 91 2.84 3.99 -11.50
CA PHE A 91 1.55 4.15 -10.84
C PHE A 91 0.97 5.57 -11.04
N ASN A 92 1.81 6.61 -11.04
CA ASN A 92 1.44 8.04 -11.18
C ASN A 92 0.57 8.31 -12.42
N ASP A 93 0.97 7.78 -13.58
CA ASP A 93 0.29 8.03 -14.86
C ASP A 93 -0.85 7.04 -15.14
N THR A 94 -1.35 6.38 -14.09
CA THR A 94 -2.40 5.37 -14.19
C THR A 94 -3.50 5.61 -13.18
N ASP A 95 -4.64 4.95 -13.41
CA ASP A 95 -5.72 4.84 -12.43
C ASP A 95 -5.56 3.64 -11.49
N VAL A 96 -4.36 3.03 -11.48
CA VAL A 96 -4.05 1.84 -10.69
C VAL A 96 -3.04 2.22 -9.63
N TYR A 97 -3.54 2.55 -8.44
CA TYR A 97 -2.73 2.94 -7.28
C TYR A 97 -3.54 2.72 -6.00
N VAL A 98 -2.88 2.71 -4.83
CA VAL A 98 -3.56 2.72 -3.53
C VAL A 98 -4.36 4.01 -3.36
N CYS A 99 -5.64 3.92 -3.02
CA CYS A 99 -6.50 5.07 -2.86
C CYS A 99 -7.47 4.92 -1.67
N LYS A 100 -8.13 6.02 -1.30
CA LYS A 100 -9.10 6.10 -0.19
C LYS A 100 -10.20 5.04 -0.25
N ASP A 101 -10.56 4.56 -1.45
CA ASP A 101 -11.63 3.59 -1.63
C ASP A 101 -11.20 2.14 -1.27
N ASP A 102 -9.90 1.88 -1.07
CA ASP A 102 -9.38 0.54 -0.83
C ASP A 102 -9.59 0.05 0.62
N ALA A 103 -9.92 0.93 1.56
CA ALA A 103 -10.28 0.58 2.95
C ALA A 103 -11.25 1.59 3.58
N ALA A 104 -11.78 1.30 4.76
CA ALA A 104 -12.63 2.24 5.49
C ALA A 104 -11.87 3.51 5.92
N PHE A 105 -10.56 3.41 6.16
CA PHE A 105 -9.67 4.54 6.39
C PHE A 105 -8.31 4.29 5.72
N VAL A 106 -7.76 5.32 5.08
CA VAL A 106 -6.47 5.25 4.38
C VAL A 106 -5.67 6.48 4.75
N ASP A 107 -4.54 6.27 5.41
CA ASP A 107 -3.60 7.33 5.74
C ASP A 107 -2.28 7.13 5.01
N VAL A 108 -1.78 8.19 4.39
CA VAL A 108 -0.61 8.15 3.51
C VAL A 108 0.47 9.07 4.06
N ILE A 109 1.73 8.62 4.04
CA ILE A 109 2.87 9.42 4.46
C ILE A 109 3.80 9.56 3.27
N HIS A 110 3.96 10.78 2.75
CA HIS A 110 4.78 11.09 1.57
C HIS A 110 6.13 11.64 2.00
N THR A 111 7.22 10.99 1.58
CA THR A 111 8.58 11.37 2.00
C THR A 111 9.58 11.51 0.85
N SER A 112 9.32 10.96 -0.34
CA SER A 112 10.26 10.98 -1.47
C SER A 112 9.64 11.44 -2.80
N GLY A 113 8.84 12.50 -2.75
CA GLY A 113 8.17 13.11 -3.90
C GLY A 113 9.07 13.87 -4.87
N GLY A 114 10.38 13.70 -4.82
CA GLY A 114 11.35 14.38 -5.70
C GLY A 114 11.83 15.74 -5.21
N TYR A 115 13.01 16.13 -5.70
CA TYR A 115 13.76 17.31 -5.21
C TYR A 115 13.99 18.40 -6.27
N GLY A 116 13.38 18.27 -7.46
CA GLY A 116 13.58 19.18 -8.60
C GLY A 116 14.42 18.56 -9.72
N ILE A 117 15.03 19.39 -10.56
CA ILE A 117 15.73 18.94 -11.78
C ILE A 117 16.89 18.01 -11.40
N GLY A 118 16.84 16.76 -11.89
CA GLY A 118 17.88 15.74 -11.72
C GLY A 118 17.59 14.69 -10.64
N TYR A 119 16.54 14.85 -9.82
CA TYR A 119 16.20 13.91 -8.75
C TYR A 119 14.84 13.24 -9.01
N PRO A 120 14.80 11.92 -9.21
CA PRO A 120 13.56 11.23 -9.57
C PRO A 120 12.56 11.24 -8.41
N GLU A 121 11.29 11.46 -8.75
CA GLU A 121 10.18 11.20 -7.83
C GLU A 121 10.03 9.69 -7.66
N LEU A 122 10.35 9.18 -6.47
CA LEU A 122 10.21 7.76 -6.14
C LEU A 122 8.86 7.49 -5.49
N GLY A 123 8.42 8.41 -4.64
CA GLY A 123 7.12 8.42 -3.99
C GLY A 123 6.07 9.13 -4.83
N LEU A 124 4.84 8.64 -4.74
CA LEU A 124 3.65 9.28 -5.30
C LEU A 124 3.40 10.58 -4.53
N LEU A 125 3.23 11.73 -5.20
CA LEU A 125 2.99 13.02 -4.54
C LEU A 125 1.53 13.41 -4.41
N ARG A 126 0.69 12.95 -5.34
CA ARG A 126 -0.73 13.31 -5.31
C ARG A 126 -1.38 12.75 -4.04
N PRO A 127 -2.36 13.45 -3.46
CA PRO A 127 -3.11 12.93 -2.32
C PRO A 127 -3.95 11.74 -2.79
N VAL A 128 -3.83 10.61 -2.10
CA VAL A 128 -4.58 9.39 -2.41
C VAL A 128 -5.28 8.79 -1.20
N GLY A 129 -4.99 9.28 -0.01
CA GLY A 129 -5.62 8.85 1.23
C GLY A 129 -6.95 9.55 1.53
N HIS A 130 -7.51 9.17 2.67
CA HIS A 130 -8.43 10.03 3.41
C HIS A 130 -7.66 11.15 4.11
N VAL A 131 -6.42 10.87 4.53
CA VAL A 131 -5.48 11.82 5.11
C VAL A 131 -4.11 11.57 4.50
N ASP A 132 -3.47 12.63 4.01
CA ASP A 132 -2.15 12.59 3.39
C ASP A 132 -1.21 13.51 4.16
N PHE A 133 -0.13 12.93 4.70
CA PHE A 133 0.90 13.64 5.46
C PHE A 133 2.11 13.90 4.57
N TYR A 134 2.61 15.12 4.59
CA TYR A 134 3.79 15.54 3.82
C TYR A 134 4.91 16.05 4.75
N PRO A 135 5.54 15.19 5.57
CA PRO A 135 6.69 15.57 6.38
C PRO A 135 7.75 16.29 5.55
N ASN A 136 8.17 17.47 6.02
CA ASN A 136 9.17 18.29 5.33
C ASN A 136 8.82 18.58 3.85
N GLY A 137 7.52 18.64 3.53
CA GLY A 137 7.01 18.87 2.18
C GLY A 137 7.14 17.67 1.23
N ALA A 138 7.35 16.45 1.75
CA ALA A 138 7.65 15.23 0.98
C ALA A 138 8.90 15.35 0.08
N LYS A 139 9.79 16.30 0.41
CA LYS A 139 11.08 16.51 -0.23
C LYS A 139 12.19 15.93 0.66
N ALA A 140 13.37 16.57 0.66
CA ALA A 140 14.54 16.04 1.35
C ALA A 140 14.25 15.95 2.84
N GLN A 141 14.28 14.72 3.36
CA GLN A 141 14.07 14.48 4.78
C GLN A 141 15.37 14.79 5.55
N PRO A 142 15.30 15.47 6.71
CA PRO A 142 16.47 15.74 7.53
C PRO A 142 17.25 14.45 7.84
N GLY A 143 18.55 14.44 7.55
CA GLY A 143 19.44 13.30 7.79
C GLY A 143 19.58 12.31 6.62
N CYS A 144 18.82 12.46 5.53
CA CYS A 144 19.04 11.71 4.30
C CYS A 144 20.02 12.45 3.38
N SER A 145 21.05 11.75 2.89
CA SER A 145 21.88 12.24 1.79
C SER A 145 21.08 12.25 0.50
N ILE A 146 21.35 13.25 -0.34
CA ILE A 146 20.80 13.39 -1.69
C ILE A 146 21.59 12.54 -2.68
#